data_AF-A0A1C5QNG4-F1
#
_entry.id   AF-A0A1C5QNG4-F1
#
_cell.length_a   1.000
_cell.length_b   1.000
_cell.length_c   1.000
_cell.angle_alpha   90.00
_cell.angle_beta   90.00
_cell.angle_gamma   90.00
#
_symmetry.space_group_name_H-M   'P 1'
#
loop_
_entity.id
_entity.type
_entity.pdbx_description
1 polymer ?
#
loop_
_entity_poly.entity_id
_entity_poly.type
_entity_poly.pdbx_seq_one_letter_code
_entity_poly.pdbx_strand_id
1 'polypeptide(L)'
;MKSEKVKEMLDSCYMAKRILDMLPKLPEGVLPSYVRYLETIIELEEKNQKVRVSDVSEVLNLPRPGVTRTIHAMEEKGYLKKETAKHDGRVTYVTVTKEGKMIFEKYNKDYFQKLALCLNHVSNDEADCMIQTIEKFYEVMCEGREK
;
A
#
# COMPACT_ATOMS: atom_id res chain seq x y z
N MET A 1 -14.57 -24.41 10.12
CA MET A 1 -13.82 -24.63 8.87
C MET A 1 -12.99 -25.91 9.00
N LYS A 2 -12.89 -26.74 7.96
CA LYS A 2 -12.05 -27.96 7.98
C LYS A 2 -10.58 -27.59 7.71
N SER A 3 -9.63 -28.35 8.25
CA SER A 3 -8.17 -28.11 8.08
C SER A 3 -7.72 -28.12 6.61
N GLU A 4 -8.28 -28.99 5.78
CA GLU A 4 -8.03 -29.06 4.33
C GLU A 4 -8.38 -27.73 3.65
N LYS A 5 -9.52 -27.12 4.01
CA LYS A 5 -9.95 -25.83 3.46
C LYS A 5 -9.04 -24.67 3.91
N VAL A 6 -8.52 -24.72 5.13
CA VAL A 6 -7.51 -23.74 5.61
C VAL A 6 -6.25 -23.82 4.74
N LYS A 7 -5.79 -25.03 4.40
CA LYS A 7 -4.62 -25.22 3.55
C LYS A 7 -4.86 -24.64 2.15
N GLU A 8 -5.99 -24.95 1.52
CA GLU A 8 -6.35 -24.39 0.20
C GLU A 8 -6.42 -22.86 0.20
N MET A 9 -6.90 -22.25 1.29
CA MET A 9 -6.87 -20.79 1.45
C MET A 9 -5.43 -20.24 1.50
N LEU A 10 -4.54 -20.88 2.27
CA LEU A 10 -3.14 -20.48 2.33
C LEU A 10 -2.42 -20.67 0.99
N ASP A 11 -2.73 -21.74 0.25
CA ASP A 11 -2.21 -21.98 -1.10
C ASP A 11 -2.68 -20.87 -2.07
N SER A 12 -3.91 -20.40 -1.91
CA SER A 12 -4.44 -19.25 -2.66
C SER A 12 -3.69 -17.95 -2.35
N CYS A 13 -3.25 -17.73 -1.10
CA CYS A 13 -2.39 -16.59 -0.76
C CYS A 13 -1.01 -16.66 -1.45
N TYR A 14 -0.47 -17.87 -1.65
CA TYR A 14 0.76 -18.04 -2.41
C TYR A 14 0.56 -17.66 -3.89
N MET A 15 -0.57 -18.06 -4.49
CA MET A 15 -0.93 -17.61 -5.85
C MET A 15 -1.12 -16.10 -5.93
N ALA A 16 -1.83 -15.51 -4.96
CA ALA A 16 -2.03 -14.07 -4.89
C ALA A 16 -0.69 -13.31 -4.81
N LYS A 17 0.26 -13.80 -4.01
CA LYS A 17 1.63 -13.26 -3.99
C LYS A 17 2.29 -13.30 -5.37
N ARG A 18 2.16 -14.42 -6.10
CA ARG A 18 2.72 -14.54 -7.46
C ARG A 18 2.06 -13.60 -8.47
N ILE A 19 0.76 -13.33 -8.32
CA ILE A 19 0.07 -12.33 -9.16
C ILE A 19 0.71 -10.95 -8.94
N LEU A 20 1.05 -10.59 -7.70
CA LEU A 20 1.75 -9.33 -7.40
C LEU A 20 3.16 -9.28 -8.01
N ASP A 21 3.82 -10.42 -8.21
CA ASP A 21 5.13 -10.48 -8.89
C ASP A 21 5.02 -10.30 -10.42
N MET A 22 3.82 -10.44 -11.01
CA MET A 22 3.57 -10.23 -12.44
C MET A 22 3.30 -8.75 -12.79
N LEU A 23 3.20 -7.88 -11.78
CA LEU A 23 3.04 -6.45 -11.98
C LEU A 23 4.29 -5.87 -12.67
N PRO A 24 4.17 -4.76 -13.44
CA PRO A 24 5.26 -4.20 -14.22
C PRO A 24 6.39 -3.82 -13.30
N LYS A 25 7.60 -4.05 -13.80
CA LYS A 25 8.81 -3.66 -13.07
C LYS A 25 8.78 -2.16 -12.84
N LEU A 26 8.91 -1.80 -11.56
CA LEU A 26 9.10 -0.43 -11.14
C LEU A 26 10.48 0.08 -11.59
N PRO A 27 10.70 1.41 -11.64
CA PRO A 27 12.03 1.96 -11.87
C PRO A 27 13.05 1.34 -10.91
N GLU A 28 14.30 1.23 -11.35
CA GLU A 28 15.35 0.58 -10.57
C GLU A 28 15.45 1.20 -9.17
N GLY A 29 15.44 0.35 -8.13
CA GLY A 29 15.46 0.77 -6.74
C GLY A 29 14.12 1.24 -6.15
N VAL A 30 13.02 1.22 -6.91
CA VAL A 30 11.66 1.47 -6.40
C VAL A 30 11.01 0.15 -6.00
N LEU A 31 10.57 0.06 -4.73
CA LEU A 31 9.89 -1.13 -4.21
C LEU A 31 8.37 -1.04 -4.47
N PRO A 32 7.66 -2.16 -4.67
CA PRO A 32 6.20 -2.17 -4.79
C PRO A 32 5.47 -1.50 -3.62
N SER A 33 6.01 -1.67 -2.41
CA SER A 33 5.48 -1.00 -1.22
C SER A 33 5.52 0.53 -1.34
N TYR A 34 6.48 1.11 -2.05
CA TYR A 34 6.57 2.58 -2.21
C TYR A 34 5.36 3.15 -2.95
N VAL A 35 4.82 2.44 -3.94
CA VAL A 35 3.62 2.88 -4.64
C VAL A 35 2.45 3.01 -3.68
N ARG A 36 2.26 2.02 -2.79
CA ARG A 36 1.19 2.05 -1.79
C ARG A 36 1.36 3.22 -0.80
N TYR A 37 2.60 3.54 -0.40
CA TYR A 37 2.87 4.71 0.44
C TYR A 37 2.56 6.02 -0.31
N LEU A 38 2.95 6.12 -1.58
CA LEU A 38 2.67 7.30 -2.40
C LEU A 38 1.17 7.51 -2.56
N GLU A 39 0.42 6.45 -2.86
CA GLU A 39 -1.04 6.46 -2.95
C GLU A 39 -1.69 6.97 -1.66
N THR A 40 -1.37 6.33 -0.53
CA THR A 40 -1.92 6.71 0.77
C THR A 40 -1.60 8.16 1.15
N ILE A 41 -0.38 8.64 0.90
CA ILE A 41 -0.02 10.02 1.23
C ILE A 41 -0.76 11.00 0.30
N ILE A 42 -0.89 10.70 -0.99
CA ILE A 42 -1.64 11.54 -1.94
C ILE A 42 -3.11 11.64 -1.52
N GLU A 43 -3.77 10.52 -1.22
CA GLU A 43 -5.16 10.52 -0.76
C GLU A 43 -5.36 11.28 0.56
N LEU A 44 -4.39 11.18 1.47
CA LEU A 44 -4.41 11.93 2.74
C LEU A 44 -4.13 13.43 2.52
N GLU A 45 -3.27 13.80 1.57
CA GLU A 45 -3.01 15.20 1.19
C GLU A 45 -4.28 15.87 0.66
N GLU A 46 -5.04 15.16 -0.18
CA GLU A 46 -6.31 15.63 -0.74
C GLU A 46 -7.38 15.88 0.33
N LYS A 47 -7.39 15.08 1.41
CA LYS A 47 -8.36 15.19 2.51
C LYS A 47 -7.95 16.21 3.57
N ASN A 48 -6.69 16.19 4.01
CA ASN A 48 -6.25 16.84 5.25
C ASN A 48 -5.23 17.97 5.06
N GLN A 49 -4.82 18.29 3.82
CA GLN A 49 -3.77 19.26 3.43
C GLN A 49 -2.35 18.98 3.98
N LYS A 50 -2.21 18.34 5.15
CA LYS A 50 -0.94 17.95 5.78
C LYS A 50 -1.07 16.54 6.33
N VAL A 51 -0.14 15.67 5.95
CA VAL A 51 -0.14 14.26 6.32
C VAL A 51 0.92 13.99 7.36
N ARG A 52 0.56 13.35 8.48
CA ARG A 52 1.53 12.93 9.51
C ARG A 52 1.96 11.49 9.26
N VAL A 53 3.16 11.14 9.71
CA VAL A 53 3.65 9.75 9.68
C VAL A 53 2.71 8.78 10.44
N SER A 54 2.05 9.26 11.51
CA SER A 54 1.02 8.49 12.24
C SER A 54 -0.17 8.13 11.35
N ASP A 55 -0.62 9.07 10.52
CA ASP A 55 -1.82 8.91 9.70
C ASP A 55 -1.56 7.85 8.62
N VAL A 56 -0.36 7.87 8.02
CA VAL A 56 0.10 6.84 7.07
C VAL A 56 0.13 5.46 7.73
N SER A 57 0.60 5.38 8.98
CA SER A 57 0.68 4.13 9.74
C SER A 57 -0.70 3.55 10.03
N GLU A 58 -1.65 4.40 10.39
CA GLU A 58 -3.04 4.03 10.67
C GLU A 58 -3.75 3.56 9.40
N VAL A 59 -3.65 4.29 8.28
CA VAL A 59 -4.27 3.90 7.00
C VAL A 59 -3.66 2.63 6.42
N LEU A 60 -2.34 2.47 6.47
CA LEU A 60 -1.68 1.27 5.96
C LEU A 60 -1.84 0.06 6.90
N ASN A 61 -2.33 0.26 8.12
CA ASN A 61 -2.34 -0.73 9.19
C ASN A 61 -0.97 -1.40 9.37
N LEU A 62 0.09 -0.58 9.39
CA LEU A 62 1.48 -1.02 9.52
C LEU A 62 2.10 -0.44 10.80
N PRO A 63 2.98 -1.18 11.50
CA PRO A 63 3.64 -0.66 12.70
C PRO A 63 4.46 0.61 12.42
N ARG A 64 4.30 1.64 13.27
CA ARG A 64 5.01 2.93 13.15
C ARG A 64 6.53 2.79 12.91
N PRO A 65 7.28 1.91 13.59
CA PRO A 65 8.71 1.75 13.31
C PRO A 65 9.04 1.26 11.90
N GLY A 66 8.16 0.46 11.27
CA GLY A 66 8.31 0.03 9.88
C GLY A 66 7.98 1.14 8.90
N VAL A 67 6.93 1.91 9.20
CA VAL A 67 6.49 3.07 8.41
C VAL A 67 7.56 4.15 8.38
N THR A 68 8.10 4.53 9.55
CA THR A 68 9.16 5.55 9.65
C THR A 68 10.41 5.16 8.85
N ARG A 69 10.84 3.89 8.94
CA ARG A 69 11.98 3.38 8.16
C ARG A 69 11.74 3.48 6.66
N THR A 70 10.54 3.10 6.21
CA THR A 70 10.18 3.14 4.79
C THR A 70 10.10 4.58 4.28
N ILE A 71 9.45 5.48 5.03
CA ILE A 71 9.37 6.92 4.67
C ILE A 71 10.76 7.54 4.61
N HIS A 72 11.66 7.18 5.53
CA HIS A 72 13.04 7.68 5.48
C HIS A 72 13.78 7.20 4.22
N ALA A 73 13.70 5.92 3.88
CA ALA A 73 14.30 5.40 2.65
C ALA A 73 13.72 6.04 1.38
N MET A 74 12.42 6.35 1.37
CA MET A 74 11.76 7.05 0.27
C MET A 74 12.18 8.53 0.18
N GLU A 75 12.39 9.20 1.32
CA GLU A 75 12.92 10.56 1.38
C GLU A 75 14.36 10.63 0.86
N GLU A 76 15.23 9.70 1.24
CA GLU A 76 16.62 9.64 0.74
C GLU A 76 16.68 9.46 -0.78
N LYS A 77 15.68 8.79 -1.36
CA LYS A 77 15.51 8.63 -2.81
C LYS A 77 14.81 9.82 -3.49
N GLY A 78 14.42 10.84 -2.72
CA GLY A 78 13.77 12.05 -3.22
C GLY A 78 12.30 11.89 -3.60
N TYR A 79 11.63 10.80 -3.19
CA TYR A 79 10.21 10.56 -3.49
C TYR A 79 9.26 11.26 -2.51
N LEU A 80 9.74 11.48 -1.28
CA LEU A 80 9.02 12.15 -0.22
C LEU A 80 9.87 13.28 0.35
N LYS A 81 9.20 14.25 0.98
CA LYS A 81 9.83 15.30 1.77
C LYS A 81 9.22 15.29 3.17
N LYS A 82 10.06 15.30 4.21
CA LYS A 82 9.60 15.51 5.59
C LYS A 82 9.71 16.98 5.99
N GLU A 83 8.78 17.42 6.83
CA GLU A 83 8.86 18.71 7.51
C GLU A 83 8.43 18.55 8.97
N THR A 84 9.30 18.92 9.90
CA THR A 84 8.97 18.95 11.33
C THR A 84 8.03 20.12 11.62
N ALA A 85 6.95 19.86 12.35
CA ALA A 85 5.99 20.91 12.69
C ALA A 85 6.65 22.00 13.56
N LYS A 86 6.48 23.27 13.16
CA LYS A 86 7.04 24.42 13.91
C LYS A 86 6.52 24.54 15.34
N HIS A 87 5.32 24.04 15.60
CA HIS A 87 4.63 24.15 16.89
C HIS A 87 4.78 22.92 17.77
N ASP A 88 5.17 21.76 17.19
CA ASP A 88 5.41 20.53 17.93
C ASP A 88 6.49 19.72 17.21
N GLY A 89 7.72 19.75 17.75
CA GLY A 89 8.86 19.03 17.20
C GLY A 89 8.70 17.51 17.16
N ARG A 90 7.66 16.96 17.80
CA ARG A 90 7.32 15.53 17.79
C ARG A 90 6.47 15.14 16.58
N VAL A 91 5.85 16.12 15.89
CA VAL A 91 5.04 15.88 14.70
C VAL A 91 5.89 16.07 13.45
N THR A 92 6.01 15.00 12.66
CA THR A 92 6.63 15.04 11.35
C THR A 92 5.57 14.93 10.28
N TYR A 93 5.49 15.94 9.43
CA TYR A 93 4.68 15.90 8.21
C TYR A 93 5.47 15.27 7.08
N VAL A 94 4.76 14.60 6.18
CA VAL A 94 5.30 14.02 4.97
C VAL A 94 4.50 14.52 3.77
N THR A 95 5.21 14.81 2.68
CA THR A 95 4.61 15.28 1.43
C THR A 95 5.24 14.55 0.25
N VAL A 96 4.44 14.24 -0.77
CA VAL A 96 4.97 13.61 -1.99
C VAL A 96 5.63 14.65 -2.89
N THR A 97 6.86 14.35 -3.34
CA THR A 97 7.61 15.21 -4.28
C THR A 97 7.07 15.06 -5.71
N LYS A 98 7.61 15.85 -6.65
CA LYS A 98 7.26 15.68 -8.07
C LYS A 98 7.70 14.31 -8.59
N GLU A 99 8.87 13.86 -8.17
CA GLU A 99 9.44 12.55 -8.51
C GLU A 99 8.57 11.41 -7.97
N GLY A 100 8.11 11.53 -6.73
CA GLY A 100 7.16 10.58 -6.14
C GLY A 100 5.83 10.54 -6.90
N LYS A 101 5.29 11.71 -7.30
CA LYS A 101 4.06 11.79 -8.10
C LYS A 101 4.21 11.15 -9.47
N MET A 102 5.35 11.33 -10.15
CA MET A 102 5.60 10.67 -11.44
C MET A 102 5.64 9.14 -11.32
N ILE A 103 6.21 8.60 -10.24
CA ILE A 103 6.19 7.14 -9.97
C ILE A 103 4.75 6.67 -9.78
N PHE A 104 3.98 7.40 -8.98
CA PHE A 104 2.58 7.10 -8.74
C PHE A 104 1.74 7.19 -10.02
N GLU A 105 1.86 8.24 -10.82
CA GLU A 105 1.09 8.40 -12.06
C GLU A 105 1.39 7.29 -13.09
N LYS A 106 2.68 6.99 -13.28
CA LYS A 106 3.12 5.93 -14.20
C LYS A 106 2.58 4.56 -13.81
N TYR A 107 2.44 4.29 -12.51
CA TYR A 107 1.94 3.02 -12.03
C TYR A 107 0.42 3.00 -11.88
N ASN A 108 -0.18 4.05 -11.33
CA ASN A 108 -1.60 4.04 -11.02
C ASN A 108 -2.45 4.31 -12.26
N LYS A 109 -2.09 5.32 -13.05
CA LYS A 109 -2.89 5.74 -14.20
C LYS A 109 -2.66 4.87 -15.42
N ASP A 110 -1.41 4.65 -15.81
CA ASP A 110 -1.12 3.94 -17.05
C ASP A 110 -1.24 2.42 -16.91
N TYR A 111 -0.91 1.87 -15.75
CA TYR A 111 -0.86 0.42 -15.58
C TYR A 111 -2.19 -0.18 -15.13
N PHE A 112 -2.87 0.35 -14.09
CA PHE A 112 -4.17 -0.23 -13.71
C PHE A 112 -5.24 -0.03 -14.77
N GLN A 113 -5.21 1.07 -15.53
CA GLN A 113 -6.11 1.21 -16.69
C GLN A 113 -5.87 0.12 -17.73
N LYS A 114 -4.60 -0.20 -18.04
CA LYS A 114 -4.27 -1.31 -18.96
C LYS A 114 -4.64 -2.66 -18.36
N LEU A 115 -4.41 -2.87 -17.07
CA LEU A 115 -4.73 -4.12 -16.39
C LEU A 115 -6.24 -4.34 -16.33
N ALA A 116 -7.03 -3.29 -16.10
CA ALA A 116 -8.49 -3.34 -16.12
C ALA A 116 -9.01 -3.83 -17.49
N LEU A 117 -8.38 -3.43 -18.60
CA LEU A 117 -8.72 -3.95 -19.92
C LEU A 117 -8.44 -5.46 -20.05
N CYS A 118 -7.38 -5.96 -19.41
CA CYS A 118 -7.02 -7.38 -19.42
C CYS A 118 -7.86 -8.24 -18.45
N LEU A 119 -8.39 -7.62 -17.39
CA LEU A 119 -9.25 -8.25 -16.38
C LEU A 119 -10.74 -8.21 -16.76
N ASN A 120 -11.08 -7.95 -18.02
CA ASN A 120 -12.46 -7.82 -18.50
C ASN A 120 -13.36 -9.08 -18.34
N HIS A 121 -12.78 -10.20 -17.93
CA HIS A 121 -13.46 -11.46 -17.64
C HIS A 121 -13.70 -11.68 -16.15
N VAL A 122 -13.19 -10.79 -15.29
CA VAL A 122 -13.49 -10.76 -13.86
C VAL A 122 -14.58 -9.72 -13.66
N SER A 123 -15.74 -10.14 -13.19
CA SER A 123 -16.84 -9.24 -12.87
C SER A 123 -16.55 -8.43 -11.60
N ASN A 124 -17.22 -7.28 -11.44
CA ASN A 124 -17.10 -6.48 -10.22
C ASN A 124 -17.52 -7.30 -8.97
N ASP A 125 -18.56 -8.13 -9.07
CA ASP A 125 -19.02 -8.97 -7.95
C ASP A 125 -17.95 -9.99 -7.51
N GLU A 126 -17.22 -10.58 -8.47
CA GLU A 126 -16.11 -11.49 -8.17
C GLU A 126 -14.94 -10.75 -7.52
N ALA A 127 -14.64 -9.53 -7.99
CA ALA A 127 -13.60 -8.68 -7.41
C ALA A 127 -13.95 -8.27 -5.97
N ASP A 128 -15.19 -7.82 -5.74
CA ASP A 128 -15.67 -7.42 -4.41
C ASP A 128 -15.65 -8.59 -3.43
N CYS A 129 -16.08 -9.78 -3.87
CA CYS A 129 -16.01 -11.00 -3.07
C CYS A 129 -14.57 -11.35 -2.68
N MET A 130 -13.63 -11.23 -3.62
CA MET A 130 -12.20 -11.46 -3.37
C MET A 130 -11.66 -10.47 -2.32
N ILE A 131 -11.93 -9.17 -2.48
CA ILE A 131 -11.47 -8.11 -1.57
C ILE A 131 -11.98 -8.39 -0.15
N GLN A 132 -13.29 -8.55 0.01
CA GLN A 132 -13.92 -8.80 1.32
C GLN A 132 -13.38 -10.05 2.00
N THR A 133 -13.15 -11.12 1.22
CA THR A 133 -12.64 -12.37 1.77
C THR A 133 -11.18 -12.24 2.25
N ILE A 134 -10.34 -11.53 1.48
CA ILE A 134 -8.94 -11.28 1.85
C ILE A 134 -8.86 -10.38 3.07
N GLU A 135 -9.64 -9.30 3.14
CA GLU A 135 -9.68 -8.38 4.28
C GLU A 135 -10.07 -9.09 5.56
N LYS A 136 -11.18 -9.85 5.53
CA LYS A 136 -11.64 -10.65 6.66
C LYS A 136 -10.57 -11.67 7.10
N PHE A 137 -9.88 -12.29 6.15
CA PHE A 137 -8.82 -13.24 6.48
C PHE A 137 -7.61 -12.54 7.12
N TYR A 138 -7.24 -11.35 6.63
CA TYR A 138 -6.17 -10.55 7.19
C TYR A 138 -6.47 -10.12 8.63
N GLU A 139 -7.68 -9.64 8.92
CA GLU A 139 -8.11 -9.27 10.27
C GLU A 139 -7.95 -10.41 11.27
N VAL A 140 -8.47 -11.61 10.94
CA VAL A 140 -8.36 -12.80 11.78
C VAL A 140 -6.89 -13.18 12.04
N MET A 141 -6.03 -13.07 11.03
CA MET A 141 -4.60 -13.37 11.17
C MET A 141 -3.85 -12.31 12.00
N CYS A 142 -4.31 -11.06 12.01
CA CYS A 142 -3.78 -9.99 12.85
C CYS A 142 -4.16 -10.19 14.33
N GLU A 143 -5.44 -10.43 14.63
CA GLU A 143 -5.92 -10.70 15.98
C GLU A 143 -5.23 -11.91 16.63
N GLY A 144 -4.92 -12.93 15.82
CA GLY A 144 -4.21 -14.13 16.28
C GLY A 144 -2.74 -13.90 16.65
N ARG A 145 -2.13 -12.76 16.30
CA ARG A 145 -0.74 -12.43 16.67
C ARG A 145 -0.61 -11.69 18.00
N GLU A 146 -1.71 -11.12 18.50
CA GLU A 146 -1.74 -10.36 19.76
C GLU A 146 -2.11 -11.24 20.98
N LYS A 147 -2.33 -12.54 20.77
CA LYS A 147 -2.52 -13.57 21.80
C LYS A 147 -1.29 -14.44 21.94
#